data_AF-A0A2K0VUX0-F1
#
_entry.id   AF-A0A2K0VUX0-F1
#
_cell.length_a   1.000
_cell.length_b   1.000
_cell.length_c   1.000
_cell.angle_alpha   90.00
_cell.angle_beta   90.00
_cell.angle_gamma   90.00
#
_symmetry.space_group_name_H-M   'P 1'
#
loop_
_entity.id
_entity.type
_entity.pdbx_description
1 polymer ?
#
loop_
_entity_poly.entity_id
_entity_poly.type
_entity_poly.pdbx_seq_one_letter_code
_entity_poly.pdbx_strand_id
1 'polypeptide(L)'
;MPRLKGSKNKREIDAEIRTTESSIETVTKLKEDENSEATDQYWLKLGAECMVTSDPVEYDNTRKAVAQQQYYEYEDNEQRALNGKDRFERHLEQLKKRLEDLRKFRDDWTGPE
;
A
#
# COMPACT_ATOMS: atom_id res chain seq x y z
N MET A 1 -16.45 15.17 22.40
CA MET A 1 -16.51 14.92 20.95
C MET A 1 -15.92 16.13 20.23
N PRO A 2 -14.92 15.98 19.34
CA PRO A 2 -14.30 17.12 18.69
C PRO A 2 -15.31 17.76 17.72
N ARG A 3 -15.54 19.05 17.91
CA ARG A 3 -16.49 19.86 17.12
C ARG A 3 -15.93 20.04 15.71
N LEU A 4 -16.64 19.53 14.70
CA LEU A 4 -16.48 19.94 13.30
C LEU A 4 -16.87 21.43 13.23
N LYS A 5 -15.88 22.31 13.27
CA LYS A 5 -16.04 23.76 13.15
C LYS A 5 -16.42 24.09 11.70
N GLY A 6 -17.60 24.65 11.50
CA GLY A 6 -18.13 25.06 10.19
C GLY A 6 -19.33 24.21 9.83
N SER A 7 -20.51 24.81 9.84
CA SER A 7 -21.77 24.22 9.38
C SER A 7 -21.62 23.77 7.93
N LYS A 8 -21.34 22.48 7.71
CA LYS A 8 -21.35 21.86 6.39
C LYS A 8 -22.80 21.65 5.97
N ASN A 9 -23.26 22.27 4.89
CA ASN A 9 -24.55 21.90 4.30
C ASN A 9 -24.45 20.51 3.65
N LYS A 10 -25.58 19.85 3.37
CA LYS A 10 -25.63 18.47 2.84
C LYS A 10 -24.75 18.28 1.60
N ARG A 11 -24.70 19.29 0.72
CA ARG A 11 -23.81 19.31 -0.46
C ARG A 11 -22.32 19.22 -0.14
N GLU A 12 -21.85 19.84 0.94
CA GLU A 12 -20.45 19.77 1.35
C GLU A 12 -20.11 18.39 1.92
N ILE A 13 -21.06 17.75 2.61
CA ILE A 13 -20.92 16.36 3.08
C ILE A 13 -20.84 15.42 1.87
N ASP A 14 -21.73 15.58 0.89
CA ASP A 14 -21.72 14.78 -0.34
C ASP A 14 -20.43 14.98 -1.16
N ALA A 15 -19.90 16.20 -1.21
CA ALA A 15 -18.62 16.47 -1.84
C ALA A 15 -17.47 15.76 -1.12
N GLU A 16 -17.46 15.78 0.21
CA GLU A 16 -16.44 15.09 1.01
C GLU A 16 -16.54 13.56 0.91
N ILE A 17 -17.75 13.01 0.78
CA ILE A 17 -17.97 11.59 0.50
C ILE A 17 -17.30 11.21 -0.83
N ARG A 18 -17.56 11.98 -1.89
CA ARG A 18 -16.98 11.71 -3.23
C ARG A 18 -15.46 11.78 -3.24
N THR A 19 -14.87 12.77 -2.56
CA THR A 19 -13.40 12.89 -2.48
C THR A 19 -12.79 11.76 -1.66
N THR A 20 -13.47 11.32 -0.60
CA THR A 20 -13.04 10.17 0.21
C THR A 20 -13.11 8.87 -0.59
N GLU A 21 -14.17 8.65 -1.37
CA GLU A 21 -14.30 7.50 -2.28
C GLU A 21 -13.18 7.46 -3.32
N SER A 22 -12.90 8.60 -3.98
CA SER A 22 -11.78 8.70 -4.93
C SER A 22 -10.42 8.46 -4.29
N SER A 23 -10.23 8.90 -3.04
CA SER A 23 -9.01 8.63 -2.28
C SER A 23 -8.86 7.15 -1.96
N ILE A 24 -9.95 6.45 -1.63
CA ILE A 24 -9.95 5.00 -1.42
C ILE A 24 -9.56 4.27 -2.70
N GLU A 25 -10.13 4.64 -3.85
CA GLU A 25 -9.77 4.03 -5.14
C GLU A 25 -8.28 4.22 -5.45
N THR A 26 -7.75 5.43 -5.24
CA THR A 26 -6.35 5.73 -5.47
C THR A 26 -5.42 4.92 -4.56
N VAL A 27 -5.73 4.86 -3.26
CA VAL A 27 -4.93 4.10 -2.28
C VAL A 27 -5.03 2.60 -2.56
N THR A 28 -6.16 2.11 -3.04
CA THR A 28 -6.32 0.69 -3.42
C THR A 28 -5.39 0.32 -4.57
N LYS A 29 -5.33 1.15 -5.62
CA LYS A 29 -4.40 0.94 -6.75
C LYS A 29 -2.94 0.97 -6.30
N LEU A 30 -2.57 1.95 -5.47
CA LEU A 30 -1.20 2.02 -4.93
C LEU A 30 -0.82 0.79 -4.10
N LYS A 31 -1.78 0.24 -3.32
CA LYS A 31 -1.57 -1.01 -2.57
C LYS A 31 -1.38 -2.21 -3.51
N GLU A 32 -2.12 -2.26 -4.61
CA GLU A 32 -1.99 -3.31 -5.62
C GLU A 32 -0.64 -3.23 -6.34
N ASP A 33 -0.19 -2.02 -6.70
CA ASP A 33 1.12 -1.79 -7.31
C ASP A 33 2.26 -2.25 -6.39
N GLU A 34 2.22 -1.87 -5.10
CA GLU A 34 3.21 -2.32 -4.11
C GLU A 34 3.18 -3.83 -3.86
N ASN A 35 2.01 -4.47 -3.94
CA ASN A 35 1.92 -5.94 -3.88
C ASN A 35 2.62 -6.59 -5.08
N SER A 36 2.47 -6.01 -6.26
CA SER A 36 3.16 -6.49 -7.46
C SER A 36 4.67 -6.34 -7.30
N GLU A 37 5.13 -5.18 -6.84
CA GLU A 37 6.56 -4.92 -6.62
C GLU A 37 7.15 -5.88 -5.58
N ALA A 38 6.48 -6.09 -4.44
CA ALA A 38 6.93 -7.05 -3.42
C ALA A 38 7.06 -8.48 -3.99
N THR A 39 6.11 -8.87 -4.85
CA THR A 39 6.11 -10.20 -5.49
C THR A 39 7.27 -10.34 -6.47
N ASP A 40 7.54 -9.31 -7.28
CA ASP A 40 8.66 -9.31 -8.23
C ASP A 40 10.01 -9.38 -7.50
N GLN A 41 10.19 -8.60 -6.43
CA GLN A 41 11.41 -8.64 -5.60
C GLN A 41 11.61 -10.01 -4.96
N TYR A 42 10.55 -10.66 -4.49
CA TYR A 42 10.62 -12.02 -3.97
C TYR A 42 11.13 -13.03 -5.00
N TRP A 43 10.63 -12.98 -6.25
CA TRP A 43 11.10 -13.88 -7.30
C TRP A 43 12.56 -13.61 -7.70
N LEU A 44 12.97 -12.34 -7.74
CA LEU A 44 14.35 -11.96 -7.99
C LEU A 44 15.29 -12.45 -6.89
N LYS A 45 14.89 -12.28 -5.61
CA LYS A 45 15.60 -12.82 -4.45
C LYS A 45 15.76 -14.34 -4.56
N LEU A 46 14.67 -15.05 -4.85
CA LEU A 46 14.67 -16.51 -4.94
C LEU A 46 15.59 -17.00 -6.09
N GLY A 47 15.58 -16.30 -7.23
CA GLY A 47 16.51 -16.57 -8.34
C GLY A 47 17.98 -16.33 -7.96
N ALA A 48 18.28 -15.26 -7.23
CA ALA A 48 19.62 -14.97 -6.73
C ALA A 48 20.08 -16.03 -5.71
N GLU A 49 19.21 -16.46 -4.81
CA GLU A 49 19.48 -17.53 -3.83
C GLU A 49 19.83 -18.86 -4.52
N CYS A 50 19.08 -19.24 -5.56
CA CYS A 50 19.36 -20.43 -6.34
C CYS A 50 20.77 -20.39 -6.96
N MET A 51 21.22 -19.22 -7.45
CA MET A 51 22.59 -19.07 -7.98
C MET A 51 23.66 -19.22 -6.89
N VAL A 52 23.43 -18.68 -5.68
CA VAL A 52 24.37 -18.79 -4.56
C VAL A 52 24.50 -20.23 -4.06
N THR A 53 23.38 -20.93 -3.92
CA THR A 53 23.26 -22.26 -3.32
C THR A 53 23.55 -23.41 -4.28
N SER A 54 23.53 -23.15 -5.60
CA SER A 54 23.87 -24.14 -6.62
C SER A 54 25.33 -24.63 -6.52
N ASP A 55 25.53 -25.94 -6.73
CA ASP A 55 26.80 -26.66 -6.64
C ASP A 55 27.08 -27.30 -8.02
N PRO A 56 28.31 -27.39 -8.57
CA PRO A 56 29.37 -26.42 -8.88
C PRO A 56 29.80 -26.48 -10.40
N VAL A 57 30.94 -25.88 -10.78
CA VAL A 57 31.58 -25.76 -12.13
C VAL A 57 31.05 -24.66 -13.07
N GLU A 58 29.74 -24.45 -13.14
CA GLU A 58 29.15 -23.53 -14.14
C GLU A 58 29.13 -22.04 -13.71
N TYR A 59 29.22 -21.79 -12.39
CA TYR A 59 29.26 -20.45 -11.80
C TYR A 59 30.57 -20.24 -11.05
N ASP A 60 31.44 -19.39 -11.60
CA ASP A 60 32.65 -18.96 -10.93
C ASP A 60 32.32 -18.14 -9.66
N ASN A 61 33.23 -18.17 -8.67
CA ASN A 61 33.09 -17.49 -7.38
C ASN A 61 32.70 -16.00 -7.49
N THR A 62 33.15 -15.28 -8.53
CA THR A 62 32.77 -13.89 -8.79
C THR A 62 31.28 -13.76 -9.12
N ARG A 63 30.71 -14.66 -9.92
CA ARG A 63 29.26 -14.67 -10.20
C ARG A 63 28.44 -14.96 -8.96
N LYS A 64 28.91 -15.89 -8.11
CA LYS A 64 28.27 -16.18 -6.83
C LYS A 64 28.32 -14.98 -5.88
N ALA A 65 29.43 -14.25 -5.83
CA ALA A 65 29.55 -13.03 -5.03
C ALA A 65 28.59 -11.93 -5.50
N VAL A 66 28.44 -11.75 -6.82
CA VAL A 66 27.45 -10.80 -7.38
C VAL A 66 26.03 -11.23 -7.06
N ALA A 67 25.69 -12.50 -7.25
CA ALA A 67 24.36 -13.02 -6.90
C ALA A 67 24.06 -12.86 -5.40
N GLN A 68 25.06 -13.03 -4.53
CA GLN A 68 24.90 -12.81 -3.10
C GLN A 68 24.65 -11.34 -2.75
N GLN A 69 25.31 -10.40 -3.42
CA GLN A 69 25.01 -8.97 -3.27
C GLN A 69 23.58 -8.65 -3.71
N GLN A 70 23.18 -9.14 -4.88
CA GLN A 70 21.83 -8.96 -5.41
C GLN A 70 20.76 -9.58 -4.49
N TYR A 71 21.02 -10.75 -3.92
CA TYR A 71 20.13 -11.40 -2.97
C TYR A 71 19.80 -10.48 -1.77
N TYR A 72 20.81 -9.85 -1.18
CA TYR A 72 20.61 -8.91 -0.06
C TYR A 72 19.87 -7.64 -0.51
N GLU A 73 20.19 -7.10 -1.68
CA GLU A 73 19.46 -5.94 -2.23
C GLU A 73 17.97 -6.26 -2.45
N TYR A 74 17.65 -7.43 -2.99
CA TYR A 74 16.27 -7.87 -3.21
C TYR A 74 15.54 -8.14 -1.89
N GLU A 75 16.22 -8.66 -0.87
CA GLU A 75 15.66 -8.81 0.48
C GLU A 75 15.27 -7.46 1.10
N ASP A 76 16.15 -6.46 1.01
CA ASP A 76 15.85 -5.10 1.50
C ASP A 76 14.69 -4.44 0.74
N ASN A 77 14.63 -4.64 -0.58
CA ASN A 77 13.57 -4.10 -1.43
C ASN A 77 12.22 -4.78 -1.17
N GLU A 78 12.20 -6.11 -1.05
CA GLU A 78 11.01 -6.88 -0.67
C GLU A 78 10.46 -6.38 0.67
N GLN A 79 11.32 -6.22 1.68
CA GLN A 79 10.91 -5.72 2.98
C GLN A 79 10.38 -4.28 2.92
N ARG A 80 10.97 -3.42 2.09
CA ARG A 80 10.49 -2.05 1.87
C ARG A 80 9.09 -2.05 1.25
N ALA A 81 8.85 -2.86 0.22
CA ALA A 81 7.55 -2.97 -0.45
C ALA A 81 6.48 -3.53 0.51
N LEU A 82 6.83 -4.53 1.34
CA LEU A 82 5.93 -5.04 2.39
C LEU A 82 5.56 -3.97 3.42
N ASN A 83 6.53 -3.16 3.85
CA ASN A 83 6.25 -2.03 4.75
C ASN A 83 5.37 -0.95 4.09
N GLY A 84 5.55 -0.72 2.78
CA GLY A 84 4.71 0.16 1.97
C GLY A 84 3.26 -0.31 1.94
N LYS A 85 3.05 -1.60 1.67
CA LYS A 85 1.74 -2.26 1.71
C LYS A 85 1.03 -2.07 3.05
N ASP A 86 1.71 -2.32 4.17
CA ASP A 86 1.15 -2.14 5.51
C ASP A 86 0.69 -0.69 5.76
N ARG A 87 1.46 0.28 5.28
CA ARG A 87 1.10 1.70 5.37
C ARG A 87 -0.15 2.01 4.55
N PHE A 88 -0.25 1.51 3.32
CA PHE A 88 -1.43 1.71 2.49
C PHE A 88 -2.66 1.01 3.05
N GLU A 89 -2.51 -0.17 3.65
CA GLU A 89 -3.59 -0.89 4.31
C GLU A 89 -4.18 -0.11 5.49
N ARG A 90 -3.32 0.41 6.38
CA ARG A 90 -3.76 1.28 7.49
C ARG A 90 -4.45 2.54 7.00
N HIS A 91 -3.91 3.17 5.95
CA HIS A 91 -4.49 4.39 5.39
C HIS A 91 -5.87 4.11 4.76
N LEU A 92 -6.01 2.99 4.06
CA LEU A 92 -7.27 2.55 3.46
C LEU A 92 -8.34 2.26 4.52
N GLU A 93 -7.96 1.65 5.65
CA GLU A 93 -8.86 1.44 6.78
C GLU A 93 -9.34 2.76 7.40
N GLN A 94 -8.43 3.75 7.56
CA GLN A 94 -8.79 5.08 8.04
C GLN A 94 -9.77 5.79 7.10
N LEU A 95 -9.54 5.72 5.78
CA LEU A 95 -10.43 6.31 4.78
C LEU A 95 -11.81 5.62 4.76
N LYS A 96 -11.86 4.29 4.85
CA LYS A 96 -13.13 3.55 4.96
C LYS A 96 -13.93 3.96 6.19
N LYS A 97 -13.28 4.07 7.34
CA LYS A 97 -13.92 4.54 8.57
C LYS A 97 -14.42 5.97 8.43
N ARG A 98 -13.62 6.86 7.83
CA ARG A 98 -14.02 8.24 7.56
C ARG A 98 -15.25 8.30 6.64
N LEU A 99 -15.29 7.47 5.61
CA LEU A 99 -16.42 7.37 4.69
C LEU A 99 -17.69 6.89 5.40
N GLU A 100 -17.57 5.89 6.27
CA GLU A 100 -18.68 5.39 7.08
C GLU A 100 -19.23 6.50 8.01
N ASP A 101 -18.35 7.22 8.70
CA ASP A 101 -18.72 8.34 9.56
C ASP A 101 -19.41 9.47 8.77
N LEU A 102 -18.92 9.76 7.56
CA LEU A 102 -19.53 10.77 6.67
C LEU A 102 -20.92 10.34 6.18
N ARG A 103 -21.10 9.07 5.81
CA ARG A 103 -22.39 8.53 5.39
C ARG A 103 -23.41 8.56 6.53
N LYS A 104 -23.02 8.12 7.73
CA LYS A 104 -23.86 8.24 8.93
C LYS A 104 -24.25 9.68 9.20
N PHE A 105 -23.27 10.60 9.17
CA PHE A 105 -23.53 12.02 9.37
C PHE A 105 -24.48 12.62 8.31
N ARG A 106 -24.36 12.19 7.06
CA ARG A 106 -25.28 12.59 5.97
C ARG A 106 -26.70 12.09 6.21
N ASP A 107 -26.85 10.84 6.64
CA ASP A 107 -28.16 10.23 6.84
C ASP A 107 -28.86 10.77 8.10
N ASP A 108 -28.09 11.12 9.14
CA ASP A 108 -28.58 11.79 10.36
C ASP A 108 -28.77 13.32 10.18
N TRP A 109 -28.43 13.87 9.00
CA TRP A 109 -28.50 15.31 8.75
C TRP A 109 -29.95 15.80 8.66
N THR A 110 -30.33 16.64 9.62
CA THR A 110 -31.66 17.29 9.71
C THR A 110 -31.64 18.79 9.38
N GLY A 111 -30.48 19.30 8.93
CA GLY A 111 -30.29 20.69 8.53
C GLY A 111 -30.72 20.98 7.09
N PRO A 112 -30.50 22.22 6.60
CA PRO A 112 -30.81 22.58 5.22
C PRO A 112 -29.97 21.79 4.21
N GLU A 113 -30.52 21.63 2.99
CA GLU A 113 -29.84 20.97 1.86
C GLU A 113 -28.61 21.74 1.35
#